data_AF-A0A1R0XR01-F1
#
_entry.id   AF-A0A1R0XR01-F1
#
_cell.length_a   1.000
_cell.length_b   1.000
_cell.length_c   1.000
_cell.angle_alpha   90.00
_cell.angle_beta   90.00
_cell.angle_gamma   90.00
#
_symmetry.space_group_name_H-M   'P 1'
#
loop_
_entity.id
_entity.type
_entity.pdbx_description
1 polymer ?
#
loop_
_entity_poly.entity_id
_entity_poly.type
_entity_poly.pdbx_seq_one_letter_code
_entity_poly.pdbx_strand_id
1 'polypeptide(L)'
;MRILTRLFEYCHLMVSGITLMLIVRGIKIEQENKEIIMKKLFSIMLCAVMMLGIMPNAKAATVQTYAIQPQYDRVGYFHEGLAEVSKNGKWGFIDKSGKEVIALKYDWSDSFSEGLAAVEKDGQWGFIDKTGKEVIALQYNNGATSFSEGLAAVDDGRNIYLDKTGKEVLDVRGHFAMEYAYSFSEGLAVFAERHNDLDYKGTYYEFGYIDKTGKEVIAPQYDGADSFSEGLAAVEEDGKYGFIDKTGKEVIALKYDSAHSFSEGLAAVEKDGKYGFIDKTGKEVVALKYDSAESISEGLALVKKEEKNEYVFIDKTGKEVIVVQVELGARSFSEGLALIDSSRFIDKTGKVVIELQEDHHALPFSEGLAAVEKDGQWGFIAKTPAVTQAASVTYKIANVTIDGVKQSFPQSAVVSSEGNSFVPMRAIFEKLGSTVKWDQKTNTAMAVKGMTNIKLTIGKTTATVNGKSVTLTAAAFTLNGNTMVPLRFVAEALGAKVGWNNSTQTVIITSAERLAGEGTTNTVD
;
A
#
# COMPACT_ATOMS: atom_id res chain seq x y z
N MET A 1 -16.29 1.18 38.66
CA MET A 1 -17.08 0.88 39.87
C MET A 1 -17.84 -0.44 39.79
N ARG A 2 -18.74 -0.67 38.81
CA ARG A 2 -19.53 -1.93 38.71
C ARG A 2 -18.70 -3.23 38.55
N ILE A 3 -17.53 -3.18 37.91
CA ILE A 3 -16.60 -4.32 37.78
C ILE A 3 -15.96 -4.67 39.12
N LEU A 4 -15.54 -3.67 39.90
CA LEU A 4 -15.00 -3.86 41.25
C LEU A 4 -16.04 -4.46 42.21
N THR A 5 -17.31 -4.07 42.08
CA THR A 5 -18.40 -4.63 42.90
C THR A 5 -18.63 -6.12 42.60
N ARG A 6 -18.60 -6.52 41.31
CA ARG A 6 -18.73 -7.93 40.92
C ARG A 6 -17.53 -8.80 41.29
N LEU A 7 -16.31 -8.25 41.25
CA LEU A 7 -15.10 -8.92 41.73
C LEU A 7 -15.17 -9.17 43.24
N PHE A 8 -15.72 -8.24 44.02
CA PHE A 8 -15.94 -8.41 45.46
C PHE A 8 -16.94 -9.53 45.76
N GLU A 9 -18.03 -9.63 44.99
CA GLU A 9 -19.02 -10.71 45.11
C GLU A 9 -18.42 -12.09 44.75
N TYR A 10 -17.62 -12.17 43.68
CA TYR A 10 -16.93 -13.41 43.28
C TYR A 10 -15.89 -13.89 44.31
N CYS A 11 -15.15 -12.96 44.94
CA CYS A 11 -14.24 -13.29 46.03
C CYS A 11 -15.00 -13.84 47.25
N HIS A 12 -16.16 -13.26 47.59
CA HIS A 12 -16.99 -13.76 48.69
C HIS A 12 -17.51 -15.17 48.43
N LEU A 13 -17.92 -15.46 47.19
CA LEU A 13 -18.36 -16.78 46.75
C LEU A 13 -17.21 -17.82 46.78
N MET A 14 -16.02 -17.49 46.28
CA MET A 14 -14.86 -18.41 46.36
C MET A 14 -14.42 -18.72 47.78
N VAL A 15 -14.42 -17.72 48.68
CA VAL A 15 -14.06 -17.93 50.09
C VAL A 15 -15.10 -18.80 50.81
N SER A 16 -16.39 -18.63 50.49
CA SER A 16 -17.45 -19.50 51.03
C SER A 16 -17.32 -20.94 50.53
N GLY A 17 -16.97 -21.15 49.26
CA GLY A 17 -16.73 -22.47 48.66
C GLY A 17 -15.51 -23.19 49.26
N ILE A 18 -14.39 -22.49 49.43
CA ILE A 18 -13.17 -23.05 50.04
C ILE A 18 -13.39 -23.37 51.53
N THR A 19 -14.12 -22.51 52.25
CA THR A 19 -14.47 -22.76 53.65
C THR A 19 -15.36 -24.00 53.79
N LEU A 20 -16.34 -24.17 52.90
CA LEU A 20 -17.21 -25.35 52.87
C LEU A 20 -16.41 -26.63 52.53
N MET A 21 -15.48 -26.56 51.57
CA MET A 21 -14.65 -27.70 51.15
C MET A 21 -13.68 -28.16 52.25
N LEU A 22 -13.15 -27.23 53.05
CA LEU A 22 -12.24 -27.54 54.17
C LEU A 22 -12.99 -28.08 55.40
N ILE A 23 -14.24 -27.63 55.63
CA ILE A 23 -15.13 -28.17 56.67
C ILE A 23 -15.53 -29.62 56.33
N VAL A 24 -15.85 -29.91 55.05
CA VAL A 24 -16.17 -31.27 54.57
C VAL A 24 -14.99 -32.23 54.72
N ARG A 25 -13.75 -31.72 54.76
CA ARG A 25 -12.52 -32.50 54.99
C ARG A 25 -12.06 -32.56 56.46
N GLY A 26 -12.88 -32.08 57.40
CA GLY A 26 -12.61 -32.19 58.85
C GLY A 26 -11.52 -31.25 59.39
N ILE A 27 -11.09 -30.26 58.61
CA ILE A 27 -10.04 -29.31 59.00
C ILE A 27 -10.69 -28.13 59.74
N LYS A 28 -10.51 -28.04 61.06
CA LYS A 28 -10.94 -26.86 61.85
C LYS A 28 -9.99 -25.70 61.61
N ILE A 29 -10.50 -24.62 61.02
CA ILE A 29 -9.77 -23.35 60.87
C ILE A 29 -10.18 -22.43 62.01
N GLU A 30 -9.28 -22.21 62.97
CA GLU A 30 -9.47 -21.23 64.05
C GLU A 30 -9.57 -19.79 63.49
N GLN A 31 -10.35 -18.95 64.17
CA GLN A 31 -10.80 -17.64 63.69
C GLN A 31 -9.63 -16.68 63.37
N GLU A 32 -8.52 -16.76 64.10
CA GLU A 32 -7.29 -15.98 63.85
C GLU A 32 -6.58 -16.39 62.55
N ASN A 33 -6.67 -17.66 62.14
CA ASN A 33 -6.07 -18.13 60.89
C ASN A 33 -6.82 -17.64 59.64
N LYS A 34 -8.13 -17.37 59.75
CA LYS A 34 -8.91 -16.81 58.63
C LYS A 34 -8.48 -15.39 58.28
N GLU A 35 -8.13 -14.57 59.27
CA GLU A 35 -7.73 -13.17 59.04
C GLU A 35 -6.34 -13.09 58.40
N ILE A 36 -5.41 -13.97 58.79
CA ILE A 36 -4.07 -14.08 58.21
C ILE A 36 -4.13 -14.61 56.78
N ILE A 37 -4.97 -15.62 56.52
CA ILE A 37 -5.22 -16.16 55.18
C ILE A 37 -5.88 -15.11 54.29
N MET A 38 -6.85 -14.34 54.80
CA MET A 38 -7.46 -13.21 54.10
C MET A 38 -6.45 -12.12 53.76
N LYS A 39 -5.56 -11.73 54.70
CA LYS A 39 -4.52 -10.72 54.44
C LYS A 39 -3.50 -11.19 53.40
N LYS A 40 -3.12 -12.48 53.42
CA LYS A 40 -2.23 -13.07 52.39
C LYS A 40 -2.90 -13.19 51.02
N LEU A 41 -4.15 -13.63 50.96
CA LEU A 41 -4.92 -13.66 49.71
C LEU A 41 -5.14 -12.26 49.16
N PHE A 42 -5.46 -11.27 50.01
CA PHE A 42 -5.61 -9.87 49.61
C PHE A 42 -4.29 -9.29 49.11
N SER A 43 -3.14 -9.63 49.72
CA SER A 43 -1.81 -9.20 49.24
C SER A 43 -1.43 -9.84 47.91
N ILE A 44 -1.74 -11.13 47.69
CA ILE A 44 -1.52 -11.82 46.41
C ILE A 44 -2.45 -11.25 45.34
N MET A 45 -3.70 -10.92 45.69
CA MET A 45 -4.65 -10.30 44.78
C MET A 45 -4.30 -8.84 44.48
N LEU A 46 -3.75 -8.09 45.44
CA LEU A 46 -3.28 -6.72 45.24
C LEU A 46 -2.03 -6.71 44.34
N CYS A 47 -1.14 -7.70 44.48
CA CYS A 47 -0.05 -7.94 43.53
C CYS A 47 -0.57 -8.38 42.14
N ALA A 48 -1.61 -9.22 42.06
CA ALA A 48 -2.23 -9.59 40.80
C ALA A 48 -2.96 -8.41 40.13
N VAL A 49 -3.62 -7.55 40.90
CA VAL A 49 -4.26 -6.31 40.42
C VAL A 49 -3.22 -5.24 40.06
N MET A 50 -2.06 -5.20 40.72
CA MET A 50 -0.93 -4.35 40.31
C MET A 50 -0.21 -4.91 39.09
N MET A 51 -0.08 -6.24 38.93
CA MET A 51 0.43 -6.87 37.70
C MET A 51 -0.55 -6.73 36.53
N LEU A 52 -1.87 -6.77 36.80
CA LEU A 52 -2.93 -6.43 35.84
C LEU A 52 -3.10 -4.91 35.65
N GLY A 53 -2.51 -4.10 36.53
CA GLY A 53 -2.53 -2.63 36.53
C GLY A 53 -1.34 -2.01 35.80
N ILE A 54 -0.37 -2.82 35.35
CA ILE A 54 0.56 -2.50 34.27
C ILE A 54 0.06 -3.18 33.00
N MET A 55 -1.22 -2.97 32.67
CA MET A 55 -1.55 -2.96 31.25
C MET A 55 -0.88 -1.68 30.71
N PRO A 56 0.09 -1.76 29.78
CA PRO A 56 0.38 -0.58 28.98
C PRO A 56 -0.97 -0.10 28.47
N ASN A 57 -1.21 1.22 28.53
CA ASN A 57 -2.34 1.89 27.88
C ASN A 57 -2.81 1.01 26.75
N ALA A 58 -4.02 0.45 26.85
CA ALA A 58 -4.66 -0.18 25.71
C ALA A 58 -4.60 0.90 24.63
N LYS A 59 -3.61 0.78 23.73
CA LYS A 59 -3.57 1.57 22.51
C LYS A 59 -4.96 1.34 21.97
N ALA A 60 -5.72 2.41 21.79
CA ALA A 60 -6.94 2.33 21.03
C ALA A 60 -6.53 1.62 19.73
N ALA A 61 -6.87 0.33 19.62
CA ALA A 61 -6.62 -0.43 18.42
C ALA A 61 -7.40 0.34 17.36
N THR A 62 -6.66 1.02 16.50
CA THR A 62 -7.27 1.78 15.41
C THR A 62 -7.99 0.72 14.59
N VAL A 63 -9.32 0.69 14.68
CA VAL A 63 -10.12 -0.17 13.80
C VAL A 63 -9.84 0.35 12.39
N GLN A 64 -8.95 -0.33 11.68
CA GLN A 64 -8.64 0.00 10.30
C GLN A 64 -9.94 -0.16 9.53
N THR A 65 -10.43 0.93 8.97
CA THR A 65 -11.58 0.90 8.08
C THR A 65 -11.09 0.50 6.70
N TYR A 66 -11.67 -0.55 6.12
CA TYR A 66 -11.38 -0.92 4.74
C TYR A 66 -11.69 0.27 3.83
N ALA A 67 -10.76 0.59 2.93
CA ALA A 67 -11.02 1.49 1.82
C ALA A 67 -11.97 0.82 0.82
N ILE A 68 -11.79 -0.49 0.62
CA ILE A 68 -12.64 -1.34 -0.20
C ILE A 68 -12.95 -2.59 0.62
N GLN A 69 -14.23 -2.84 0.90
CA GLN A 69 -14.65 -3.96 1.74
C GLN A 69 -14.21 -5.30 1.12
N PRO A 70 -13.77 -6.28 1.95
CA PRO A 70 -13.52 -7.64 1.50
C PRO A 70 -14.74 -8.23 0.81
N GLN A 71 -14.59 -8.61 -0.45
CA GLN A 71 -15.69 -9.17 -1.26
C GLN A 71 -15.24 -9.93 -2.51
N TYR A 72 -13.93 -10.01 -2.76
CA TYR A 72 -13.33 -10.63 -3.94
C TYR A 72 -12.64 -11.94 -3.56
N ASP A 73 -12.61 -12.90 -4.46
CA ASP A 73 -11.95 -14.19 -4.23
C ASP A 73 -10.43 -14.05 -4.36
N ARG A 74 -9.97 -13.17 -5.26
CA ARG A 74 -8.56 -12.82 -5.47
C ARG A 74 -8.45 -11.35 -5.90
N VAL A 75 -7.31 -10.74 -5.61
CA VAL A 75 -6.98 -9.38 -6.05
C VAL A 75 -5.50 -9.29 -6.41
N GLY A 76 -5.17 -8.40 -7.34
CA GLY A 76 -3.80 -7.97 -7.61
C GLY A 76 -3.47 -6.63 -6.95
N TYR A 77 -2.27 -6.13 -7.25
CA TYR A 77 -1.83 -4.81 -6.80
C TYR A 77 -2.48 -3.72 -7.65
N PHE A 78 -2.61 -2.51 -7.10
CA PHE A 78 -2.92 -1.36 -7.92
C PHE A 78 -1.73 -1.05 -8.83
N HIS A 79 -1.98 -0.96 -10.12
CA HIS A 79 -1.05 -0.49 -11.14
C HIS A 79 -1.77 0.47 -12.10
N GLU A 80 -1.16 1.63 -12.27
CA GLU A 80 -1.65 2.73 -13.08
C GLU A 80 -3.10 3.17 -12.79
N GLY A 81 -3.50 3.11 -11.52
CA GLY A 81 -4.81 3.54 -11.04
C GLY A 81 -5.89 2.47 -10.93
N LEU A 82 -5.64 1.24 -11.41
CA LEU A 82 -6.58 0.12 -11.40
C LEU A 82 -5.97 -1.11 -10.72
N ALA A 83 -6.81 -1.97 -10.15
CA ALA A 83 -6.43 -3.29 -9.66
C ALA A 83 -7.33 -4.35 -10.28
N GLU A 84 -6.74 -5.45 -10.74
CA GLU A 84 -7.45 -6.65 -11.15
C GLU A 84 -8.06 -7.35 -9.92
N VAL A 85 -9.31 -7.78 -10.07
CA VAL A 85 -10.04 -8.47 -9.02
C VAL A 85 -10.85 -9.61 -9.62
N SER A 86 -10.93 -10.72 -8.90
CA SER A 86 -11.71 -11.88 -9.28
C SER A 86 -12.88 -12.09 -8.33
N LYS A 87 -14.03 -12.47 -8.90
CA LYS A 87 -15.20 -12.93 -8.15
C LYS A 87 -15.95 -13.98 -8.97
N ASN A 88 -16.28 -15.11 -8.35
CA ASN A 88 -16.92 -16.26 -8.98
C ASN A 88 -16.13 -16.77 -10.21
N GLY A 89 -14.79 -16.75 -10.13
CA GLY A 89 -13.91 -17.24 -11.18
C GLY A 89 -13.82 -16.35 -12.42
N LYS A 90 -14.31 -15.10 -12.37
CA LYS A 90 -14.15 -14.12 -13.45
C LYS A 90 -13.39 -12.90 -12.97
N TRP A 91 -12.48 -12.43 -13.80
CA TRP A 91 -11.64 -11.26 -13.57
C TRP A 91 -12.21 -10.00 -14.23
N GLY A 92 -12.01 -8.87 -13.55
CA GLY A 92 -12.32 -7.52 -13.99
C GLY A 92 -11.41 -6.53 -13.25
N PHE A 93 -11.71 -5.23 -13.34
CA PHE A 93 -10.86 -4.20 -12.75
C PHE A 93 -11.66 -3.16 -11.98
N ILE A 94 -11.10 -2.72 -10.85
CA ILE A 94 -11.65 -1.67 -10.01
C ILE A 94 -10.72 -0.47 -9.92
N ASP A 95 -11.29 0.71 -9.70
CA ASP A 95 -10.54 1.89 -9.30
C ASP A 95 -10.26 1.92 -7.78
N LYS A 96 -9.50 2.91 -7.34
CA LYS A 96 -9.13 3.10 -5.92
C LYS A 96 -10.30 3.39 -4.98
N SER A 97 -11.49 3.67 -5.50
CA SER A 97 -12.71 3.79 -4.71
C SER A 97 -13.45 2.46 -4.53
N GLY A 98 -12.98 1.40 -5.19
CA GLY A 98 -13.65 0.11 -5.25
C GLY A 98 -14.74 0.03 -6.30
N LYS A 99 -14.86 1.05 -7.16
CA LYS A 99 -15.84 1.04 -8.25
C LYS A 99 -15.30 0.15 -9.38
N GLU A 100 -16.13 -0.77 -9.84
CA GLU A 100 -15.89 -1.53 -11.06
C GLU A 100 -15.77 -0.57 -12.27
N VAL A 101 -14.59 -0.59 -12.89
CA VAL A 101 -14.31 0.14 -14.14
C VAL A 101 -14.45 -0.80 -15.33
N ILE A 102 -14.01 -2.05 -15.17
CA ILE A 102 -14.10 -3.09 -16.19
C ILE A 102 -14.79 -4.30 -15.56
N ALA A 103 -15.90 -4.71 -16.16
CA ALA A 103 -16.74 -5.77 -15.64
C ALA A 103 -16.00 -7.09 -15.46
N LEU A 104 -16.36 -7.84 -14.41
CA LEU A 104 -15.85 -9.18 -14.13
C LEU A 104 -16.38 -10.18 -15.17
N LYS A 105 -15.64 -10.35 -16.27
CA LYS A 105 -16.07 -11.16 -17.43
C LYS A 105 -14.94 -11.98 -18.05
N TYR A 106 -13.69 -11.72 -17.69
CA TYR A 106 -12.51 -12.40 -18.22
C TYR A 106 -12.21 -13.67 -17.42
N ASP A 107 -11.62 -14.67 -18.06
CA ASP A 107 -11.16 -15.90 -17.41
C ASP A 107 -9.84 -15.69 -16.65
N TRP A 108 -9.02 -14.77 -17.15
CA TRP A 108 -7.78 -14.32 -16.52
C TRP A 108 -7.47 -12.86 -16.88
N SER A 109 -6.67 -12.19 -16.06
CA SER A 109 -6.10 -10.88 -16.36
C SER A 109 -4.78 -10.65 -15.65
N ASP A 110 -3.85 -9.98 -16.31
CA ASP A 110 -2.67 -9.38 -15.68
C ASP A 110 -2.94 -7.91 -15.31
N SER A 111 -2.08 -7.34 -14.45
CA SER A 111 -2.15 -5.93 -14.08
C SER A 111 -1.92 -5.01 -15.29
N PHE A 112 -2.41 -3.77 -15.22
CA PHE A 112 -2.11 -2.77 -16.23
C PHE A 112 -0.61 -2.42 -16.26
N SER A 113 -0.04 -2.45 -17.46
CA SER A 113 1.31 -1.97 -17.73
C SER A 113 1.35 -1.15 -19.02
N GLU A 114 1.95 0.02 -18.93
CA GLU A 114 2.06 1.02 -19.98
C GLU A 114 0.76 1.37 -20.71
N GLY A 115 -0.36 1.38 -19.98
CA GLY A 115 -1.70 1.73 -20.47
C GLY A 115 -2.57 0.58 -20.95
N LEU A 116 -2.05 -0.66 -21.02
CA LEU A 116 -2.77 -1.85 -21.48
C LEU A 116 -2.68 -2.99 -20.45
N ALA A 117 -3.68 -3.87 -20.43
CA ALA A 117 -3.67 -5.10 -19.64
C ALA A 117 -3.92 -6.31 -20.55
N ALA A 118 -3.14 -7.36 -20.35
CA ALA A 118 -3.38 -8.66 -20.98
C ALA A 118 -4.59 -9.31 -20.30
N VAL A 119 -5.55 -9.80 -21.08
CA VAL A 119 -6.75 -10.46 -20.57
C VAL A 119 -7.07 -11.69 -21.41
N GLU A 120 -7.56 -12.72 -20.75
CA GLU A 120 -8.00 -13.97 -21.37
C GLU A 120 -9.52 -14.05 -21.31
N LYS A 121 -10.13 -14.46 -22.42
CA LYS A 121 -11.55 -14.82 -22.46
C LYS A 121 -11.77 -15.96 -23.43
N ASP A 122 -12.49 -16.98 -22.98
CA ASP A 122 -12.84 -18.17 -23.77
C ASP A 122 -11.59 -18.87 -24.36
N GLY A 123 -10.48 -18.88 -23.61
CA GLY A 123 -9.19 -19.47 -24.02
C GLY A 123 -8.34 -18.61 -24.95
N GLN A 124 -8.72 -17.34 -25.16
CA GLN A 124 -8.03 -16.43 -26.06
C GLN A 124 -7.57 -15.16 -25.33
N TRP A 125 -6.30 -14.84 -25.51
CA TRP A 125 -5.63 -13.67 -24.99
C TRP A 125 -5.69 -12.51 -25.98
N GLY A 126 -5.71 -11.31 -25.41
CA GLY A 126 -5.72 -10.02 -26.10
C GLY A 126 -5.43 -8.91 -25.10
N PHE A 127 -5.57 -7.65 -25.53
CA PHE A 127 -5.24 -6.51 -24.69
C PHE A 127 -6.35 -5.47 -24.67
N ILE A 128 -6.62 -4.95 -23.48
CA ILE A 128 -7.61 -3.90 -23.25
C ILE A 128 -6.95 -2.64 -22.72
N ASP A 129 -7.54 -1.48 -23.02
CA ASP A 129 -7.21 -0.22 -22.37
C ASP A 129 -7.91 -0.08 -21.01
N LYS A 130 -7.62 1.01 -20.28
CA LYS A 130 -8.18 1.31 -18.96
C LYS A 130 -9.69 1.55 -18.94
N THR A 131 -10.32 1.69 -20.11
CA THR A 131 -11.78 1.76 -20.24
C THR A 131 -12.42 0.39 -20.45
N GLY A 132 -11.60 -0.65 -20.61
CA GLY A 132 -12.04 -2.00 -20.95
C GLY A 132 -12.30 -2.20 -22.44
N LYS A 133 -11.89 -1.25 -23.28
CA LYS A 133 -11.98 -1.38 -24.74
C LYS A 133 -10.83 -2.27 -25.21
N GLU A 134 -11.17 -3.26 -26.02
CA GLU A 134 -10.20 -4.08 -26.74
C GLU A 134 -9.39 -3.21 -27.70
N VAL A 135 -8.07 -3.19 -27.48
CA VAL A 135 -7.09 -2.52 -28.35
C VAL A 135 -6.45 -3.55 -29.27
N ILE A 136 -6.16 -4.73 -28.73
CA ILE A 136 -5.67 -5.89 -29.47
C ILE A 136 -6.67 -7.02 -29.25
N ALA A 137 -7.20 -7.56 -30.33
CA ALA A 137 -8.27 -8.55 -30.29
C ALA A 137 -7.86 -9.82 -29.51
N LEU A 138 -8.86 -10.44 -28.87
CA LEU A 138 -8.72 -11.75 -28.23
C LEU A 138 -8.57 -12.80 -29.33
N GLN A 139 -7.34 -13.26 -29.57
CA GLN A 139 -7.04 -14.21 -30.65
C GLN A 139 -5.81 -15.10 -30.40
N TYR A 140 -5.05 -14.86 -29.33
CA TYR A 140 -3.82 -15.60 -29.02
C TYR A 140 -4.12 -16.73 -28.03
N ASN A 141 -3.78 -17.97 -28.33
CA ASN A 141 -4.33 -19.12 -27.59
C ASN A 141 -3.48 -19.56 -26.39
N ASN A 142 -2.22 -19.12 -26.28
CA ASN A 142 -1.27 -19.70 -25.33
C ASN A 142 -0.73 -18.71 -24.29
N GLY A 143 -1.05 -17.42 -24.40
CA GLY A 143 -0.65 -16.43 -23.42
C GLY A 143 -0.26 -15.09 -24.01
N ALA A 144 -0.13 -14.12 -23.11
CA ALA A 144 0.42 -12.81 -23.40
C ALA A 144 1.19 -12.30 -22.17
N THR A 145 2.31 -11.63 -22.40
CA THR A 145 3.02 -10.91 -21.36
C THR A 145 2.46 -9.50 -21.20
N SER A 146 2.73 -8.88 -20.06
CA SER A 146 2.49 -7.44 -19.88
C SER A 146 3.36 -6.62 -20.83
N PHE A 147 2.86 -5.45 -21.24
CA PHE A 147 3.68 -4.52 -22.02
C PHE A 147 4.88 -4.04 -21.21
N SER A 148 6.06 -4.09 -21.82
CA SER A 148 7.31 -3.53 -21.31
C SER A 148 8.10 -2.91 -22.45
N GLU A 149 8.52 -1.66 -22.24
CA GLU A 149 9.23 -0.83 -23.19
C GLU A 149 8.58 -0.73 -24.58
N GLY A 150 7.25 -0.66 -24.60
CA GLY A 150 6.43 -0.54 -25.81
C GLY A 150 6.08 -1.85 -26.51
N LEU A 151 6.56 -2.99 -26.02
CA LEU A 151 6.33 -4.31 -26.63
C LEU A 151 5.71 -5.28 -25.63
N ALA A 152 4.89 -6.20 -26.13
CA ALA A 152 4.42 -7.35 -25.38
C ALA A 152 4.56 -8.60 -26.25
N ALA A 153 5.07 -9.68 -25.68
CA ALA A 153 5.05 -10.97 -26.33
C ALA A 153 3.66 -11.61 -26.21
N VAL A 154 3.21 -12.25 -27.29
CA VAL A 154 2.03 -13.09 -27.34
C VAL A 154 2.37 -14.43 -27.97
N ASP A 155 1.69 -15.48 -27.52
CA ASP A 155 1.86 -16.82 -28.07
C ASP A 155 0.61 -17.28 -28.85
N ASP A 156 0.77 -17.37 -30.17
CA ASP A 156 -0.13 -18.05 -31.11
C ASP A 156 0.51 -19.32 -31.73
N GLY A 157 1.57 -19.84 -31.10
CA GLY A 157 2.47 -20.86 -31.63
C GLY A 157 3.68 -20.28 -32.36
N ARG A 158 3.81 -18.95 -32.48
CA ARG A 158 4.95 -18.27 -33.12
C ARG A 158 5.82 -17.45 -32.17
N ASN A 159 5.40 -17.19 -30.93
CA ASN A 159 6.06 -16.25 -30.00
C ASN A 159 6.42 -14.93 -30.71
N ILE A 160 5.47 -13.98 -30.78
CA ILE A 160 5.67 -12.70 -31.49
C ILE A 160 5.58 -11.54 -30.51
N TYR A 161 6.36 -10.49 -30.74
CA TYR A 161 6.22 -9.22 -30.05
C TYR A 161 5.35 -8.27 -30.85
N LEU A 162 4.35 -7.72 -30.18
CA LEU A 162 3.45 -6.71 -30.70
C LEU A 162 3.82 -5.34 -30.13
N ASP A 163 3.62 -4.28 -30.93
CA ASP A 163 3.49 -2.94 -30.36
C ASP A 163 2.10 -2.73 -29.73
N LYS A 164 1.91 -1.58 -29.08
CA LYS A 164 0.65 -1.20 -28.41
C LYS A 164 -0.56 -1.09 -29.34
N THR A 165 -0.37 -1.10 -30.65
CA THR A 165 -1.46 -1.09 -31.64
C THR A 165 -1.85 -2.51 -32.07
N GLY A 166 -1.11 -3.52 -31.63
CA GLY A 166 -1.26 -4.91 -32.06
C GLY A 166 -0.51 -5.24 -33.34
N LYS A 167 0.35 -4.33 -33.84
CA LYS A 167 1.18 -4.61 -35.01
C LYS A 167 2.32 -5.53 -34.58
N GLU A 168 2.51 -6.61 -35.32
CA GLU A 168 3.69 -7.47 -35.18
C GLU A 168 4.95 -6.64 -35.48
N VAL A 169 5.83 -6.53 -34.49
CA VAL A 169 7.11 -5.81 -34.59
C VAL A 169 8.25 -6.79 -34.78
N LEU A 170 8.22 -7.90 -34.04
CA LEU A 170 9.29 -8.85 -34.00
C LEU A 170 8.73 -10.27 -33.91
N ASP A 171 9.22 -11.11 -34.80
CA ASP A 171 8.94 -12.53 -34.87
C ASP A 171 10.20 -13.29 -34.47
N VAL A 172 10.14 -14.04 -33.36
CA VAL A 172 11.28 -14.76 -32.79
C VAL A 172 11.13 -16.28 -32.95
N ARG A 173 10.37 -16.72 -33.96
CA ARG A 173 10.25 -18.14 -34.31
C ARG A 173 11.62 -18.79 -34.46
N GLY A 174 11.80 -19.94 -33.82
CA GLY A 174 13.05 -20.72 -33.87
C GLY A 174 14.10 -20.35 -32.83
N HIS A 175 13.97 -19.19 -32.17
CA HIS A 175 14.82 -18.79 -31.04
C HIS A 175 14.22 -19.13 -29.67
N PHE A 176 13.07 -19.81 -29.65
CA PHE A 176 12.41 -20.22 -28.43
C PHE A 176 11.91 -21.64 -28.59
N ALA A 177 12.25 -22.49 -27.63
CA ALA A 177 11.54 -23.75 -27.41
C ALA A 177 10.74 -23.77 -26.11
N MET A 178 10.61 -22.62 -25.45
CA MET A 178 9.71 -22.44 -24.32
C MET A 178 8.40 -21.77 -24.75
N GLU A 179 7.42 -22.00 -23.88
CA GLU A 179 6.03 -21.54 -23.86
C GLU A 179 5.89 -20.07 -23.41
N TYR A 180 6.99 -19.34 -23.16
CA TYR A 180 6.96 -17.93 -22.73
C TYR A 180 8.16 -17.14 -23.28
N ALA A 181 7.90 -16.02 -23.93
CA ALA A 181 8.92 -15.02 -24.25
C ALA A 181 9.06 -14.01 -23.10
N TYR A 182 10.28 -13.59 -22.80
CA TYR A 182 10.56 -12.66 -21.69
C TYR A 182 10.25 -11.22 -22.08
N SER A 183 9.79 -10.40 -21.13
CA SER A 183 9.62 -8.97 -21.37
C SER A 183 10.95 -8.29 -21.68
N PHE A 184 10.93 -7.28 -22.56
CA PHE A 184 12.10 -6.43 -22.77
C PHE A 184 12.41 -5.65 -21.48
N SER A 185 13.68 -5.61 -21.12
CA SER A 185 14.21 -4.77 -20.04
C SER A 185 15.53 -4.13 -20.48
N GLU A 186 15.58 -2.82 -20.37
CA GLU A 186 16.65 -1.95 -20.82
C GLU A 186 17.13 -2.18 -22.26
N GLY A 187 16.20 -2.47 -23.17
CA GLY A 187 16.45 -2.68 -24.59
C GLY A 187 16.76 -4.10 -25.03
N LEU A 188 16.89 -5.06 -24.10
CA LEU A 188 17.16 -6.47 -24.38
C LEU A 188 16.11 -7.39 -23.75
N ALA A 189 15.85 -8.52 -24.38
CA ALA A 189 15.01 -9.59 -23.84
C ALA A 189 15.77 -10.90 -23.83
N VAL A 190 15.57 -11.70 -22.78
CA VAL A 190 16.12 -13.06 -22.69
C VAL A 190 15.45 -13.94 -23.74
N PHE A 191 16.22 -14.81 -24.38
CA PHE A 191 15.71 -15.90 -25.20
C PHE A 191 16.44 -17.21 -24.91
N ALA A 192 15.85 -18.35 -25.28
CA ALA A 192 16.39 -19.67 -25.00
C ALA A 192 16.41 -20.56 -26.24
N GLU A 193 17.60 -21.03 -26.62
CA GLU A 193 17.79 -22.04 -27.64
C GLU A 193 17.65 -23.45 -27.04
N ARG A 194 17.09 -24.38 -27.82
CA ARG A 194 16.87 -25.77 -27.40
C ARG A 194 17.94 -26.69 -27.95
N HIS A 195 18.49 -27.49 -27.07
CA HIS A 195 19.47 -28.50 -27.43
C HIS A 195 18.94 -29.89 -27.10
N ASN A 196 19.15 -30.83 -28.02
CA ASN A 196 18.84 -32.23 -27.79
C ASN A 196 20.14 -32.95 -27.48
N ASP A 197 20.28 -33.43 -26.26
CA ASP A 197 21.43 -34.24 -25.87
C ASP A 197 21.08 -35.73 -26.00
N LEU A 198 21.70 -36.38 -26.99
CA LEU A 198 21.53 -37.82 -27.24
C LEU A 198 22.24 -38.68 -26.17
N ASP A 199 23.24 -38.14 -25.48
CA ASP A 199 24.05 -38.83 -24.47
C ASP A 199 23.43 -38.70 -23.06
N TYR A 200 22.78 -37.57 -22.76
CA TYR A 200 22.11 -37.31 -21.47
C TYR A 200 20.64 -37.77 -21.41
N LYS A 201 20.10 -38.36 -22.49
CA LYS A 201 18.69 -38.76 -22.62
C LYS A 201 17.71 -37.60 -22.28
N GLY A 202 18.01 -36.38 -22.72
CA GLY A 202 17.22 -35.20 -22.35
C GLY A 202 17.32 -34.02 -23.32
N THR A 203 16.47 -33.01 -23.08
CA THR A 203 16.55 -31.68 -23.70
C THR A 203 17.08 -30.71 -22.65
N TYR A 204 18.01 -29.83 -23.03
CA TYR A 204 18.44 -28.68 -22.23
C TYR A 204 18.28 -27.38 -23.03
N TYR A 205 18.45 -26.24 -22.35
CA TYR A 205 18.30 -24.91 -22.94
C TYR A 205 19.53 -24.07 -22.63
N GLU A 206 19.94 -23.27 -23.61
CA GLU A 206 20.95 -22.22 -23.43
C GLU A 206 20.28 -20.87 -23.62
N PHE A 207 20.62 -19.91 -22.77
CA PHE A 207 20.01 -18.59 -22.73
C PHE A 207 20.95 -17.53 -23.30
N GLY A 208 20.35 -16.61 -24.06
CA GLY A 208 21.01 -15.46 -24.69
C GLY A 208 20.12 -14.22 -24.66
N TYR A 209 20.49 -13.17 -25.40
CA TYR A 209 19.74 -11.92 -25.46
C TYR A 209 19.56 -11.39 -26.87
N ILE A 210 18.34 -10.94 -27.16
CA ILE A 210 17.97 -10.26 -28.41
C ILE A 210 17.65 -8.78 -28.16
N ASP A 211 17.91 -7.94 -29.16
CA ASP A 211 17.42 -6.56 -29.18
C ASP A 211 15.99 -6.46 -29.76
N LYS A 212 15.44 -5.23 -29.74
CA LYS A 212 14.10 -4.93 -30.26
C LYS A 212 13.93 -5.13 -31.77
N THR A 213 15.02 -5.37 -32.50
CA THR A 213 14.98 -5.72 -33.92
C THR A 213 14.94 -7.23 -34.14
N GLY A 214 15.07 -8.03 -33.07
CA GLY A 214 15.20 -9.48 -33.12
C GLY A 214 16.61 -9.97 -33.35
N LYS A 215 17.57 -9.05 -33.41
CA LYS A 215 18.95 -9.42 -33.61
C LYS A 215 19.50 -9.94 -32.29
N GLU A 216 20.13 -11.11 -32.37
CA GLU A 216 20.95 -11.62 -31.28
C GLU A 216 22.08 -10.64 -30.96
N VAL A 217 22.12 -10.21 -29.71
CA VAL A 217 23.18 -9.36 -29.15
C VAL A 217 24.15 -10.22 -28.36
N ILE A 218 23.64 -11.22 -27.65
CA ILE A 218 24.42 -12.16 -26.85
C ILE A 218 23.92 -13.55 -27.23
N ALA A 219 24.84 -14.36 -27.76
CA ALA A 219 24.54 -15.73 -28.18
C ALA A 219 24.10 -16.59 -26.99
N PRO A 220 23.21 -17.58 -27.20
CA PRO A 220 22.90 -18.60 -26.22
C PRO A 220 24.17 -19.32 -25.80
N GLN A 221 24.48 -19.26 -24.51
CA GLN A 221 25.63 -19.95 -23.92
C GLN A 221 25.49 -20.16 -22.40
N TYR A 222 24.45 -19.60 -21.78
CA TYR A 222 24.24 -19.67 -20.34
C TYR A 222 23.18 -20.70 -19.98
N ASP A 223 23.33 -21.39 -18.87
CA ASP A 223 22.32 -22.31 -18.33
C ASP A 223 21.09 -21.58 -17.78
N GLY A 224 21.25 -20.30 -17.43
CA GLY A 224 20.19 -19.41 -16.94
C GLY A 224 20.53 -17.94 -17.14
N ALA A 225 19.50 -17.09 -17.31
CA ALA A 225 19.67 -15.67 -17.55
C ALA A 225 18.49 -14.85 -17.02
N ASP A 226 18.81 -13.79 -16.25
CA ASP A 226 17.84 -12.80 -15.78
C ASP A 226 17.72 -11.62 -16.74
N SER A 227 16.64 -10.83 -16.59
CA SER A 227 16.49 -9.55 -17.29
C SER A 227 17.56 -8.54 -16.86
N PHE A 228 17.97 -7.67 -17.79
CA PHE A 228 18.86 -6.56 -17.45
C PHE A 228 18.21 -5.62 -16.43
N SER A 229 18.97 -5.27 -15.40
CA SER A 229 18.60 -4.25 -14.41
C SER A 229 19.80 -3.39 -14.06
N GLU A 230 19.62 -2.09 -14.18
CA GLU A 230 20.64 -1.06 -14.00
C GLU A 230 21.95 -1.27 -14.77
N GLY A 231 21.85 -1.80 -16.00
CA GLY A 231 22.95 -2.02 -16.92
C GLY A 231 23.65 -3.38 -16.84
N LEU A 232 23.28 -4.25 -15.90
CA LEU A 232 23.84 -5.60 -15.75
C LEU A 232 22.73 -6.65 -15.69
N ALA A 233 23.02 -7.88 -16.09
CA ALA A 233 22.13 -9.04 -15.93
C ALA A 233 22.87 -10.16 -15.20
N ALA A 234 22.16 -10.86 -14.31
CA ALA A 234 22.68 -12.08 -13.71
C ALA A 234 22.56 -13.22 -14.72
N VAL A 235 23.63 -14.01 -14.86
CA VAL A 235 23.66 -15.19 -15.73
C VAL A 235 24.30 -16.35 -14.98
N GLU A 236 23.86 -17.57 -15.32
CA GLU A 236 24.29 -18.83 -14.72
C GLU A 236 25.02 -19.68 -15.77
N GLU A 237 26.16 -20.25 -15.38
CA GLU A 237 26.90 -21.26 -16.14
C GLU A 237 27.51 -22.24 -15.15
N ASP A 238 27.39 -23.55 -15.40
CA ASP A 238 27.91 -24.62 -14.53
C ASP A 238 27.44 -24.50 -13.07
N GLY A 239 26.20 -24.02 -12.87
CA GLY A 239 25.62 -23.82 -11.54
C GLY A 239 26.20 -22.64 -10.75
N LYS A 240 26.88 -21.70 -11.42
CA LYS A 240 27.44 -20.49 -10.81
C LYS A 240 26.92 -19.22 -11.47
N TYR A 241 26.57 -18.26 -10.64
CA TYR A 241 26.08 -16.96 -11.04
C TYR A 241 27.20 -15.92 -11.11
N GLY A 242 27.12 -15.08 -12.14
CA GLY A 242 27.93 -13.90 -12.37
C GLY A 242 27.08 -12.79 -13.01
N PHE A 243 27.73 -11.72 -13.48
CA PHE A 243 27.02 -10.63 -14.15
C PHE A 243 27.71 -10.19 -15.42
N ILE A 244 26.90 -9.95 -16.44
CA ILE A 244 27.34 -9.46 -17.75
C ILE A 244 26.78 -8.07 -18.04
N ASP A 245 27.48 -7.31 -18.88
CA ASP A 245 26.96 -6.09 -19.47
C ASP A 245 26.14 -6.39 -20.74
N LYS A 246 25.55 -5.34 -21.33
CA LYS A 246 24.70 -5.43 -22.53
C LYS A 246 25.43 -5.89 -23.80
N THR A 247 26.76 -6.01 -23.76
CA THR A 247 27.56 -6.57 -24.85
C THR A 247 27.85 -8.05 -24.67
N GLY A 248 27.39 -8.65 -23.56
CA GLY A 248 27.71 -10.03 -23.18
C GLY A 248 29.06 -10.17 -22.49
N LYS A 249 29.73 -9.06 -22.18
CA LYS A 249 31.01 -9.09 -21.50
C LYS A 249 30.79 -9.35 -20.01
N GLU A 250 31.48 -10.34 -19.49
CA GLU A 250 31.57 -10.57 -18.04
C GLU A 250 32.13 -9.32 -17.33
N VAL A 251 31.34 -8.79 -16.40
CA VAL A 251 31.73 -7.70 -15.50
C VAL A 251 32.05 -8.25 -14.11
N ILE A 252 31.30 -9.26 -13.68
CA ILE A 252 31.47 -9.94 -12.39
C ILE A 252 31.53 -11.44 -12.66
N ALA A 253 32.66 -12.05 -12.30
CA ALA A 253 32.92 -13.47 -12.55
C ALA A 253 31.83 -14.39 -11.99
N LEU A 254 31.52 -15.46 -12.75
CA LEU A 254 30.59 -16.51 -12.40
C LEU A 254 31.18 -17.36 -11.26
N LYS A 255 30.83 -17.02 -10.02
CA LYS A 255 31.42 -17.61 -8.81
C LYS A 255 30.46 -17.70 -7.62
N TYR A 256 29.27 -17.15 -7.76
CA TYR A 256 28.24 -17.13 -6.72
C TYR A 256 27.32 -18.32 -6.89
N ASP A 257 26.73 -18.81 -5.81
CA ASP A 257 25.77 -19.92 -5.84
C ASP A 257 24.38 -19.44 -6.28
N SER A 258 24.08 -18.15 -6.06
CA SER A 258 22.86 -17.47 -6.47
C SER A 258 23.11 -15.96 -6.55
N ALA A 259 22.35 -15.27 -7.39
CA ALA A 259 22.41 -13.82 -7.53
C ALA A 259 21.02 -13.23 -7.82
N HIS A 260 20.70 -12.11 -7.19
CA HIS A 260 19.53 -11.30 -7.54
C HIS A 260 19.94 -10.19 -8.51
N SER A 261 18.98 -9.72 -9.31
CA SER A 261 19.14 -8.52 -10.14
C SER A 261 19.57 -7.29 -9.34
N PHE A 262 20.36 -6.40 -9.94
CA PHE A 262 20.76 -5.14 -9.32
C PHE A 262 19.53 -4.27 -9.00
N SER A 263 19.51 -3.71 -7.80
CA SER A 263 18.51 -2.74 -7.35
C SER A 263 19.16 -1.69 -6.45
N GLU A 264 18.92 -0.42 -6.76
CA GLU A 264 19.56 0.74 -6.14
C GLU A 264 21.09 0.64 -6.10
N GLY A 265 21.71 0.10 -7.15
CA GLY A 265 23.17 0.00 -7.29
C GLY A 265 23.84 -1.15 -6.55
N LEU A 266 23.10 -2.04 -5.88
CA LEU A 266 23.63 -3.25 -5.24
C LEU A 266 22.86 -4.50 -5.68
N ALA A 267 23.51 -5.65 -5.65
CA ALA A 267 22.89 -6.96 -5.89
C ALA A 267 23.13 -7.87 -4.67
N ALA A 268 22.10 -8.60 -4.26
CA ALA A 268 22.25 -9.67 -3.28
C ALA A 268 22.88 -10.88 -3.97
N VAL A 269 23.90 -11.46 -3.37
CA VAL A 269 24.58 -12.66 -3.91
C VAL A 269 24.85 -13.66 -2.80
N GLU A 270 24.72 -14.94 -3.15
CA GLU A 270 24.99 -16.06 -2.25
C GLU A 270 26.33 -16.70 -2.59
N LYS A 271 27.10 -17.04 -1.56
CA LYS A 271 28.26 -17.93 -1.69
C LYS A 271 28.44 -18.73 -0.43
N ASP A 272 28.70 -20.02 -0.58
CA ASP A 272 28.94 -20.96 0.52
C ASP A 272 27.75 -20.96 1.52
N GLY A 273 26.52 -20.82 1.00
CA GLY A 273 25.28 -20.80 1.78
C GLY A 273 24.98 -19.48 2.50
N LYS A 274 25.70 -18.40 2.20
CA LYS A 274 25.53 -17.09 2.84
C LYS A 274 25.35 -15.95 1.84
N TYR A 275 24.38 -15.10 2.14
CA TYR A 275 24.07 -13.89 1.38
C TYR A 275 24.82 -12.67 1.89
N GLY A 276 25.23 -11.84 0.94
CA GLY A 276 25.81 -10.50 1.11
C GLY A 276 25.42 -9.59 -0.06
N PHE A 277 26.01 -8.41 -0.15
CA PHE A 277 25.72 -7.46 -1.22
C PHE A 277 27.00 -6.98 -1.91
N ILE A 278 26.94 -6.93 -3.24
CA ILE A 278 28.02 -6.43 -4.08
C ILE A 278 27.58 -5.18 -4.86
N ASP A 279 28.54 -4.32 -5.18
CA ASP A 279 28.33 -3.24 -6.15
C ASP A 279 28.51 -3.72 -7.60
N LYS A 280 28.29 -2.81 -8.55
CA LYS A 280 28.39 -3.10 -10.01
C LYS A 280 29.80 -3.44 -10.50
N THR A 281 30.82 -3.29 -9.65
CA THR A 281 32.20 -3.73 -9.94
C THR A 281 32.47 -5.14 -9.42
N GLY A 282 31.50 -5.75 -8.74
CA GLY A 282 31.65 -7.03 -8.05
C GLY A 282 32.34 -6.91 -6.70
N LYS A 283 32.55 -5.69 -6.19
CA LYS A 283 33.14 -5.47 -4.88
C LYS A 283 32.08 -5.71 -3.82
N GLU A 284 32.44 -6.51 -2.83
CA GLU A 284 31.63 -6.71 -1.62
C GLU A 284 31.47 -5.38 -0.87
N VAL A 285 30.22 -4.97 -0.69
CA VAL A 285 29.81 -3.81 0.12
C VAL A 285 29.27 -4.28 1.47
N VAL A 286 28.54 -5.39 1.48
CA VAL A 286 28.06 -6.05 2.69
C VAL A 286 28.53 -7.50 2.68
N ALA A 287 29.22 -7.89 3.75
CA ALA A 287 29.79 -9.23 3.87
C ALA A 287 28.75 -10.35 3.75
N LEU A 288 29.15 -11.45 3.11
CA LEU A 288 28.34 -12.66 2.95
C LEU A 288 28.24 -13.38 4.30
N LYS A 289 27.16 -13.11 5.05
CA LYS A 289 26.96 -13.62 6.42
C LYS A 289 25.50 -13.88 6.79
N TYR A 290 24.57 -13.54 5.90
CA TYR A 290 23.13 -13.70 6.14
C TYR A 290 22.65 -15.04 5.54
N ASP A 291 21.60 -15.64 6.09
CA ASP A 291 21.03 -16.88 5.54
C ASP A 291 20.16 -16.63 4.31
N SER A 292 19.59 -15.43 4.22
CA SER A 292 18.86 -14.96 3.06
C SER A 292 18.91 -13.43 2.98
N ALA A 293 18.74 -12.90 1.78
CA ALA A 293 18.64 -11.47 1.54
C ALA A 293 17.66 -11.17 0.40
N GLU A 294 16.79 -10.19 0.61
CA GLU A 294 15.97 -9.60 -0.44
C GLU A 294 16.72 -8.48 -1.15
N SER A 295 16.30 -8.12 -2.37
CA SER A 295 16.82 -6.97 -3.08
C SER A 295 16.58 -5.67 -2.31
N ILE A 296 17.47 -4.69 -2.49
CA ILE A 296 17.33 -3.38 -1.84
C ILE A 296 16.10 -2.68 -2.40
N SER A 297 15.24 -2.21 -1.50
CA SER A 297 14.07 -1.41 -1.82
C SER A 297 13.96 -0.21 -0.87
N GLU A 298 13.89 0.98 -1.46
CA GLU A 298 13.85 2.27 -0.79
C GLU A 298 14.97 2.51 0.22
N GLY A 299 16.19 2.10 -0.13
CA GLY A 299 17.41 2.24 0.68
C GLY A 299 17.60 1.19 1.77
N LEU A 300 16.71 0.20 1.89
CA LEU A 300 16.80 -0.88 2.88
C LEU A 300 16.70 -2.26 2.22
N ALA A 301 17.40 -3.23 2.78
CA ALA A 301 17.30 -4.63 2.39
C ALA A 301 16.84 -5.47 3.58
N LEU A 302 15.93 -6.42 3.34
CA LEU A 302 15.53 -7.40 4.35
C LEU A 302 16.50 -8.58 4.31
N VAL A 303 17.10 -8.92 5.45
CA VAL A 303 18.02 -10.04 5.58
C VAL A 303 17.65 -10.94 6.76
N LYS A 304 17.99 -12.22 6.68
CA LYS A 304 17.81 -13.19 7.76
C LYS A 304 19.15 -13.56 8.40
N LYS A 305 19.22 -13.56 9.73
CA LYS A 305 20.39 -14.01 10.50
C LYS A 305 20.20 -15.43 11.08
N GLU A 306 21.27 -16.22 11.04
CA GLU A 306 21.30 -17.63 11.48
C GLU A 306 21.00 -17.85 12.96
N GLU A 307 21.69 -17.13 13.85
CA GLU A 307 21.72 -17.49 15.27
C GLU A 307 20.37 -17.33 16.00
N LYS A 308 19.37 -16.66 15.38
CA LYS A 308 18.14 -16.23 16.06
C LYS A 308 16.85 -16.36 15.25
N ASN A 309 16.87 -16.89 14.03
CA ASN A 309 15.73 -16.78 13.09
C ASN A 309 15.20 -15.33 13.00
N GLU A 310 16.13 -14.37 13.02
CA GLU A 310 15.82 -12.95 13.16
C GLU A 310 15.89 -12.27 11.78
N TYR A 311 14.81 -11.60 11.41
CA TYR A 311 14.75 -10.75 10.23
C TYR A 311 15.16 -9.32 10.59
N VAL A 312 16.05 -8.73 9.78
CA VAL A 312 16.59 -7.40 10.03
C VAL A 312 16.57 -6.59 8.73
N PHE A 313 16.21 -5.32 8.83
CA PHE A 313 16.44 -4.37 7.74
C PHE A 313 17.81 -3.72 7.92
N ILE A 314 18.63 -3.84 6.89
CA ILE A 314 19.94 -3.19 6.81
C ILE A 314 19.89 -2.06 5.77
N ASP A 315 20.69 -1.02 5.99
CA ASP A 315 20.95 -0.03 4.94
C ASP A 315 21.96 -0.57 3.91
N LYS A 316 22.20 0.22 2.87
CA LYS A 316 23.13 -0.11 1.77
C LYS A 316 24.59 -0.29 2.20
N THR A 317 24.95 0.08 3.42
CA THR A 317 26.29 -0.14 3.99
C THR A 317 26.36 -1.42 4.83
N GLY A 318 25.23 -2.10 5.01
CA GLY A 318 25.11 -3.27 5.87
C GLY A 318 24.85 -2.93 7.34
N LYS A 319 24.59 -1.66 7.66
CA LYS A 319 24.25 -1.25 9.03
C LYS A 319 22.79 -1.59 9.31
N GLU A 320 22.56 -2.23 10.44
CA GLU A 320 21.22 -2.59 10.90
C GLU A 320 20.42 -1.33 11.28
N VAL A 321 19.22 -1.22 10.72
CA VAL A 321 18.31 -0.08 10.93
C VAL A 321 17.09 -0.50 11.73
N ILE A 322 16.49 -1.65 11.40
CA ILE A 322 15.29 -2.16 12.06
C ILE A 322 15.45 -3.64 12.33
N VAL A 323 15.29 -4.04 13.58
CA VAL A 323 15.25 -5.45 13.98
C VAL A 323 13.79 -5.88 14.11
N VAL A 324 13.36 -6.85 13.30
CA VAL A 324 12.01 -7.43 13.37
C VAL A 324 12.06 -8.61 14.33
N GLN A 325 11.68 -8.36 15.58
CA GLN A 325 11.66 -9.36 16.64
C GLN A 325 10.44 -10.29 16.53
N VAL A 326 10.36 -11.12 15.48
CA VAL A 326 9.38 -12.23 15.43
C VAL A 326 9.73 -13.30 14.38
N GLU A 327 9.33 -14.54 14.67
CA GLU A 327 9.48 -15.77 13.87
C GLU A 327 8.69 -15.80 12.54
N LEU A 328 7.88 -14.78 12.24
CA LEU A 328 6.77 -14.86 11.27
C LEU A 328 7.03 -14.17 9.92
N GLY A 329 8.26 -13.71 9.65
CA GLY A 329 8.67 -13.17 8.35
C GLY A 329 8.33 -11.69 8.13
N ALA A 330 8.95 -11.10 7.11
CA ALA A 330 8.75 -9.72 6.68
C ALA A 330 8.87 -9.61 5.15
N ARG A 331 8.42 -8.48 4.59
CA ARG A 331 8.56 -8.12 3.17
C ARG A 331 9.38 -6.83 3.04
N SER A 332 10.00 -6.64 1.89
CA SER A 332 10.70 -5.39 1.54
C SER A 332 9.80 -4.17 1.66
N PHE A 333 10.41 -3.01 1.90
CA PHE A 333 9.68 -1.75 1.94
C PHE A 333 9.03 -1.45 0.59
N SER A 334 7.77 -1.06 0.62
CA SER A 334 7.04 -0.50 -0.50
C SER A 334 6.21 0.69 -0.03
N GLU A 335 6.34 1.80 -0.73
CA GLU A 335 5.79 3.10 -0.34
C GLU A 335 6.11 3.47 1.11
N GLY A 336 7.35 3.32 1.55
CA GLY A 336 7.78 3.70 2.90
C GLY A 336 7.23 2.85 4.05
N LEU A 337 6.49 1.77 3.77
CA LEU A 337 6.06 0.79 4.76
C LEU A 337 6.57 -0.61 4.40
N ALA A 338 6.87 -1.41 5.40
CA ALA A 338 7.13 -2.84 5.24
C ALA A 338 6.07 -3.65 5.97
N LEU A 339 5.58 -4.72 5.32
CA LEU A 339 4.69 -5.70 5.93
C LEU A 339 5.53 -6.69 6.75
N ILE A 340 5.21 -6.84 8.03
CA ILE A 340 5.77 -7.87 8.91
C ILE A 340 4.63 -8.81 9.34
N ASP A 341 4.96 -10.08 9.62
CA ASP A 341 4.05 -11.13 10.12
C ASP A 341 2.71 -11.28 9.38
N SER A 342 2.65 -10.81 8.13
CA SER A 342 1.44 -10.74 7.30
C SER A 342 0.31 -9.85 7.85
N SER A 343 0.44 -9.22 9.02
CA SER A 343 -0.66 -8.51 9.68
C SER A 343 -0.31 -7.11 10.17
N ARG A 344 0.97 -6.72 10.21
CA ARG A 344 1.40 -5.39 10.69
C ARG A 344 2.27 -4.68 9.67
N PHE A 345 2.10 -3.36 9.53
CA PHE A 345 2.99 -2.52 8.74
C PHE A 345 3.82 -1.62 9.63
N ILE A 346 5.12 -1.58 9.36
CA ILE A 346 6.09 -0.72 10.04
C ILE A 346 6.58 0.39 9.11
N ASP A 347 6.88 1.55 9.69
CA ASP A 347 7.62 2.62 9.01
C ASP A 347 9.14 2.38 9.04
N LYS A 348 9.91 3.27 8.38
CA LYS A 348 11.38 3.19 8.33
C LYS A 348 12.09 3.40 9.68
N THR A 349 11.36 3.73 10.75
CA THR A 349 11.88 3.76 12.12
C THR A 349 11.68 2.44 12.86
N GLY A 350 10.98 1.48 12.23
CA GLY A 350 10.57 0.22 12.84
C GLY A 350 9.29 0.31 13.66
N LYS A 351 8.62 1.47 13.66
CA LYS A 351 7.38 1.66 14.41
C LYS A 351 6.22 1.05 13.64
N VAL A 352 5.44 0.20 14.30
CA VAL A 352 4.15 -0.28 13.80
C VAL A 352 3.19 0.91 13.64
N VAL A 353 2.76 1.16 12.41
CA VAL A 353 1.83 2.24 12.03
C VAL A 353 0.45 1.72 11.63
N ILE A 354 0.36 0.46 11.18
CA ILE A 354 -0.89 -0.25 10.89
C ILE A 354 -0.79 -1.64 11.50
N GLU A 355 -1.87 -2.09 12.13
CA GLU A 355 -2.00 -3.41 12.75
C GLU A 355 -3.40 -3.95 12.44
N LEU A 356 -3.46 -5.10 11.79
CA LEU A 356 -4.70 -5.76 11.40
C LEU A 356 -5.23 -6.63 12.55
N GLN A 357 -6.51 -6.99 12.47
CA GLN A 357 -7.14 -7.87 13.46
C GLN A 357 -6.60 -9.31 13.31
N GLU A 358 -6.68 -10.09 14.38
CA GLU A 358 -6.31 -11.52 14.39
C GLU A 358 -7.10 -12.26 13.32
N ASP A 359 -6.42 -12.93 12.37
CA ASP A 359 -6.93 -13.67 11.18
C ASP A 359 -6.72 -13.02 9.80
N HIS A 360 -6.21 -11.79 9.75
CA HIS A 360 -5.97 -11.10 8.47
C HIS A 360 -4.62 -11.44 7.87
N HIS A 361 -4.60 -11.54 6.53
CA HIS A 361 -3.39 -11.52 5.73
C HIS A 361 -3.36 -10.26 4.86
N ALA A 362 -2.19 -9.71 4.60
CA ALA A 362 -2.03 -8.54 3.76
C ALA A 362 -0.95 -8.73 2.70
N LEU A 363 -1.01 -7.88 1.67
CA LEU A 363 0.07 -7.67 0.73
C LEU A 363 0.70 -6.29 0.96
N PRO A 364 1.94 -6.05 0.50
CA PRO A 364 2.56 -4.74 0.50
C PRO A 364 1.70 -3.65 -0.14
N PHE A 365 1.93 -2.40 0.25
CA PHE A 365 1.26 -1.26 -0.37
C PHE A 365 1.68 -1.09 -1.83
N SER A 366 0.71 -0.81 -2.69
CA SER A 366 0.90 -0.32 -4.05
C SER A 366 -0.10 0.79 -4.35
N GLU A 367 0.40 1.88 -4.90
CA GLU A 367 -0.29 3.14 -5.16
C GLU A 367 -1.23 3.66 -4.05
N GLY A 368 -0.81 3.55 -2.79
CA GLY A 368 -1.52 4.01 -1.59
C GLY A 368 -2.51 3.03 -0.98
N LEU A 369 -2.70 1.84 -1.57
CA LEU A 369 -3.59 0.79 -1.08
C LEU A 369 -2.83 -0.53 -0.86
N ALA A 370 -3.20 -1.27 0.18
CA ALA A 370 -2.71 -2.62 0.43
C ALA A 370 -3.88 -3.59 0.39
N ALA A 371 -3.72 -4.69 -0.35
CA ALA A 371 -4.70 -5.76 -0.33
C ALA A 371 -4.71 -6.44 1.04
N VAL A 372 -5.89 -6.72 1.55
CA VAL A 372 -6.09 -7.45 2.82
C VAL A 372 -7.14 -8.52 2.64
N GLU A 373 -6.88 -9.68 3.20
CA GLU A 373 -7.80 -10.81 3.25
C GLU A 373 -8.49 -10.85 4.61
N LYS A 374 -9.79 -11.13 4.59
CA LYS A 374 -10.58 -11.51 5.74
C LYS A 374 -11.57 -12.60 5.33
N ASP A 375 -11.65 -13.67 6.12
CA ASP A 375 -12.63 -14.76 5.93
C ASP A 375 -12.60 -15.35 4.50
N GLY A 376 -11.43 -15.49 3.88
CA GLY A 376 -11.28 -16.00 2.51
C GLY A 376 -11.60 -14.99 1.41
N GLN A 377 -11.89 -13.72 1.76
CA GLN A 377 -12.21 -12.66 0.81
C GLN A 377 -11.23 -11.50 0.90
N TRP A 378 -10.87 -10.96 -0.24
CA TRP A 378 -9.94 -9.87 -0.39
C TRP A 378 -10.67 -8.52 -0.53
N GLY A 379 -10.09 -7.51 0.10
CA GLY A 379 -10.43 -6.10 0.01
C GLY A 379 -9.16 -5.26 0.09
N PHE A 380 -9.28 -3.96 0.39
CA PHE A 380 -8.13 -3.05 0.46
C PHE A 380 -8.21 -2.09 1.64
N ILE A 381 -7.05 -1.77 2.19
CA ILE A 381 -6.85 -0.72 3.19
C ILE A 381 -6.02 0.42 2.61
N ALA A 382 -6.20 1.63 3.12
CA ALA A 382 -5.37 2.77 2.76
C ALA A 382 -4.18 2.93 3.74
N LYS A 383 -3.07 3.46 3.21
CA LYS A 383 -1.81 3.69 3.95
C LYS A 383 -1.95 4.67 5.10
N THR A 384 -2.85 5.62 4.94
CA THR A 384 -3.34 6.42 6.07
C THR A 384 -4.63 5.74 6.50
N PRO A 385 -4.86 5.41 7.78
CA PRO A 385 -6.21 5.09 8.20
C PRO A 385 -7.06 6.23 7.67
N ALA A 386 -8.10 5.90 6.90
CA ALA A 386 -9.12 6.89 6.58
C ALA A 386 -9.40 7.59 7.90
N VAL A 387 -9.04 8.89 7.98
CA VAL A 387 -9.10 9.65 9.23
C VAL A 387 -10.38 9.25 9.91
N THR A 388 -10.28 8.59 11.07
CA THR A 388 -11.39 8.01 11.84
C THR A 388 -12.72 8.61 11.41
N GLN A 389 -13.38 7.99 10.43
CA GLN A 389 -14.79 8.24 10.21
C GLN A 389 -15.45 7.40 11.29
N ALA A 390 -15.66 8.03 12.45
CA ALA A 390 -16.70 7.58 13.35
C ALA A 390 -17.95 7.37 12.47
N ALA A 391 -18.42 6.12 12.38
CA ALA A 391 -19.64 5.70 11.71
C ALA A 391 -19.95 6.41 10.38
N SER A 392 -19.50 5.83 9.24
CA SER A 392 -20.09 6.02 7.90
C SER A 392 -20.80 7.37 7.68
N VAL A 393 -20.02 8.44 7.66
CA VAL A 393 -20.53 9.77 7.39
C VAL A 393 -20.78 9.86 5.89
N THR A 394 -22.04 9.70 5.47
CA THR A 394 -22.43 9.83 4.06
C THR A 394 -22.47 11.30 3.68
N TYR A 395 -21.99 11.62 2.46
CA TYR A 395 -21.89 12.98 1.96
C TYR A 395 -22.92 13.22 0.86
N LYS A 396 -23.76 14.25 1.03
CA LYS A 396 -24.70 14.72 -0.01
C LYS A 396 -24.12 15.94 -0.71
N ILE A 397 -24.31 16.04 -2.03
CA ILE A 397 -23.88 17.21 -2.80
C ILE A 397 -24.65 18.45 -2.36
N ALA A 398 -23.95 19.56 -2.17
CA ALA A 398 -24.53 20.87 -1.90
C ALA A 398 -24.27 21.83 -3.05
N ASN A 399 -25.27 22.66 -3.37
CA ASN A 399 -25.04 23.83 -4.22
C ASN A 399 -24.33 24.92 -3.41
N VAL A 400 -23.53 25.76 -4.07
CA VAL A 400 -22.90 26.92 -3.44
C VAL A 400 -23.28 28.16 -4.22
N THR A 401 -23.62 29.24 -3.51
CA THR A 401 -23.74 30.58 -4.06
C THR A 401 -22.77 31.51 -3.35
N ILE A 402 -22.11 32.39 -4.10
CA ILE A 402 -21.28 33.48 -3.57
C ILE A 402 -21.91 34.77 -4.08
N ASP A 403 -22.33 35.65 -3.17
CA ASP A 403 -23.00 36.92 -3.46
C ASP A 403 -24.19 36.76 -4.42
N GLY A 404 -25.00 35.72 -4.18
CA GLY A 404 -26.18 35.41 -4.99
C GLY A 404 -25.88 34.71 -6.33
N VAL A 405 -24.61 34.54 -6.71
CA VAL A 405 -24.21 33.85 -7.95
C VAL A 405 -23.93 32.39 -7.65
N LYS A 406 -24.63 31.47 -8.35
CA LYS A 406 -24.39 30.02 -8.25
C LYS A 406 -22.99 29.68 -8.74
N GLN A 407 -22.29 28.87 -7.96
CA GLN A 407 -20.94 28.42 -8.23
C GLN A 407 -20.96 26.94 -8.64
N SER A 408 -20.09 26.61 -9.59
CA SER A 408 -19.79 25.24 -10.01
C SER A 408 -18.30 25.00 -9.86
N PHE A 409 -17.94 23.80 -9.40
CA PHE A 409 -16.56 23.40 -9.10
C PHE A 409 -16.32 21.98 -9.60
N PRO A 410 -15.09 21.64 -10.03
CA PRO A 410 -14.74 20.26 -10.38
C PRO A 410 -15.02 19.27 -9.25
N GLN A 411 -14.77 19.68 -8.00
CA GLN A 411 -15.21 18.97 -6.80
C GLN A 411 -16.36 19.73 -6.13
N SER A 412 -17.55 19.14 -6.12
CA SER A 412 -18.73 19.73 -5.46
C SER A 412 -18.53 19.87 -3.96
N ALA A 413 -19.16 20.89 -3.39
CA ALA A 413 -19.36 20.99 -1.95
C ALA A 413 -20.22 19.82 -1.46
N VAL A 414 -20.02 19.42 -0.21
CA VAL A 414 -20.72 18.28 0.37
C VAL A 414 -21.23 18.58 1.78
N VAL A 415 -22.35 17.98 2.16
CA VAL A 415 -22.85 17.98 3.54
C VAL A 415 -22.76 16.56 4.09
N SER A 416 -22.15 16.44 5.25
CA SER A 416 -22.01 15.20 6.00
C SER A 416 -23.35 14.77 6.61
N SER A 417 -23.54 13.49 6.91
CA SER A 417 -24.73 12.99 7.62
C SER A 417 -24.91 13.61 9.01
N GLU A 418 -23.84 14.18 9.57
CA GLU A 418 -23.83 14.93 10.83
C GLU A 418 -24.14 16.42 10.65
N GLY A 419 -24.40 16.88 9.42
CA GLY A 419 -24.76 18.26 9.10
C GLY A 419 -23.58 19.20 8.87
N ASN A 420 -22.34 18.70 8.87
CA ASN A 420 -21.17 19.52 8.55
C ASN A 420 -21.09 19.78 7.04
N SER A 421 -21.09 21.06 6.65
CA SER A 421 -20.89 21.46 5.26
C SER A 421 -19.41 21.67 4.95
N PHE A 422 -18.92 21.02 3.90
CA PHE A 422 -17.55 21.11 3.43
C PHE A 422 -17.48 21.66 2.02
N VAL A 423 -16.46 22.46 1.76
CA VAL A 423 -16.21 23.06 0.45
C VAL A 423 -14.78 22.83 -0.01
N PRO A 424 -14.54 22.78 -1.34
CA PRO A 424 -13.20 22.74 -1.89
C PRO A 424 -12.44 24.03 -1.52
N MET A 425 -11.44 23.91 -0.66
CA MET A 425 -10.70 25.05 -0.09
C MET A 425 -10.17 25.96 -1.19
N ARG A 426 -9.40 25.39 -2.13
CA ARG A 426 -8.78 26.16 -3.22
C ARG A 426 -9.81 26.98 -3.99
N ALA A 427 -10.86 26.32 -4.46
CA ALA A 427 -11.84 26.95 -5.35
C ALA A 427 -12.65 28.07 -4.67
N ILE A 428 -12.97 27.92 -3.38
CA ILE A 428 -13.68 28.98 -2.64
C ILE A 428 -12.73 30.11 -2.27
N PHE A 429 -11.56 29.79 -1.71
CA PHE A 429 -10.63 30.82 -1.23
C PHE A 429 -10.11 31.69 -2.37
N GLU A 430 -9.82 31.11 -3.53
CA GLU A 430 -9.40 31.86 -4.71
C GLU A 430 -10.53 32.76 -5.24
N LYS A 431 -11.79 32.29 -5.27
CA LYS A 431 -12.94 33.14 -5.62
C LYS A 431 -13.21 34.27 -4.62
N LEU A 432 -12.87 34.06 -3.36
CA LEU A 432 -12.93 35.10 -2.32
C LEU A 432 -11.67 35.98 -2.31
N GLY A 433 -10.75 35.84 -3.28
CA GLY A 433 -9.59 36.72 -3.47
C GLY A 433 -8.32 36.30 -2.73
N SER A 434 -8.20 35.03 -2.32
CA SER A 434 -7.00 34.50 -1.65
C SER A 434 -6.09 33.74 -2.61
N THR A 435 -4.79 33.66 -2.34
CA THR A 435 -3.88 32.72 -2.99
C THR A 435 -3.71 31.46 -2.15
N VAL A 436 -3.77 30.26 -2.76
CA VAL A 436 -3.67 28.98 -2.03
C VAL A 436 -2.44 28.17 -2.47
N LYS A 437 -1.61 27.77 -1.51
CA LYS A 437 -0.44 26.89 -1.69
C LYS A 437 -0.62 25.58 -0.92
N TRP A 438 -0.02 24.53 -1.44
CA TRP A 438 -0.01 23.20 -0.84
C TRP A 438 1.42 22.80 -0.47
N ASP A 439 1.61 22.29 0.73
CA ASP A 439 2.83 21.64 1.18
C ASP A 439 2.56 20.13 1.35
N GLN A 440 3.14 19.34 0.44
CA GLN A 440 2.99 17.89 0.41
C GLN A 440 3.76 17.20 1.54
N LYS A 441 4.89 17.74 2.00
CA LYS A 441 5.69 17.11 3.07
C LYS A 441 4.93 17.15 4.39
N THR A 442 4.17 18.22 4.63
CA THR A 442 3.45 18.42 5.88
C THR A 442 1.93 18.27 5.75
N ASN A 443 1.43 17.82 4.60
CA ASN A 443 0.00 17.72 4.28
C ASN A 443 -0.80 18.97 4.70
N THR A 444 -0.30 20.14 4.30
CA THR A 444 -0.80 21.43 4.78
C THR A 444 -1.20 22.33 3.63
N ALA A 445 -2.41 22.89 3.72
CA ALA A 445 -2.88 23.94 2.85
C ALA A 445 -2.66 25.31 3.51
N MET A 446 -2.11 26.25 2.74
CA MET A 446 -1.85 27.62 3.16
C MET A 446 -2.61 28.59 2.26
N ALA A 447 -3.37 29.50 2.83
CA ALA A 447 -4.09 30.54 2.08
C ALA A 447 -3.76 31.94 2.59
N VAL A 448 -3.64 32.90 1.67
CA VAL A 448 -3.30 34.30 1.99
C VAL A 448 -4.26 35.24 1.29
N LYS A 449 -4.88 36.18 2.04
CA LYS A 449 -5.69 37.29 1.51
C LYS A 449 -5.35 38.57 2.28
N GLY A 450 -4.66 39.51 1.64
CA GLY A 450 -4.15 40.71 2.31
C GLY A 450 -3.21 40.35 3.48
N MET A 451 -3.53 40.80 4.70
CA MET A 451 -2.78 40.44 5.92
C MET A 451 -3.21 39.11 6.53
N THR A 452 -4.29 38.50 6.03
CA THR A 452 -4.83 37.25 6.57
C THR A 452 -4.05 36.06 6.05
N ASN A 453 -3.42 35.32 6.96
CA ASN A 453 -2.64 34.11 6.70
C ASN A 453 -3.29 32.92 7.37
N ILE A 454 -3.67 31.93 6.58
CA ILE A 454 -4.38 30.73 7.03
C ILE A 454 -3.49 29.53 6.76
N LYS A 455 -3.28 28.69 7.77
CA LYS A 455 -2.57 27.40 7.64
C LYS A 455 -3.42 26.31 8.26
N LEU A 456 -3.67 25.26 7.50
CA LEU A 456 -4.52 24.14 7.86
C LEU A 456 -3.85 22.82 7.48
N THR A 457 -3.82 21.88 8.42
CA THR A 457 -3.23 20.55 8.22
C THR A 457 -4.33 19.51 8.13
N ILE A 458 -4.27 18.64 7.13
CA ILE A 458 -5.24 17.56 6.93
C ILE A 458 -5.29 16.64 8.15
N GLY A 459 -6.50 16.21 8.54
CA GLY A 459 -6.75 15.34 9.69
C GLY A 459 -6.77 16.05 11.04
N LYS A 460 -6.49 17.36 11.10
CA LYS A 460 -6.61 18.14 12.34
C LYS A 460 -7.93 18.90 12.39
N THR A 461 -8.53 18.95 13.58
CA THR A 461 -9.66 19.83 13.93
C THR A 461 -9.20 21.23 14.34
N THR A 462 -7.96 21.60 14.02
CA THR A 462 -7.39 22.91 14.32
C THR A 462 -6.73 23.49 13.07
N ALA A 463 -6.87 24.80 12.89
CA ALA A 463 -6.17 25.60 11.91
C ALA A 463 -5.50 26.79 12.61
N THR A 464 -4.68 27.54 11.88
CA THR A 464 -4.15 28.82 12.36
C THR A 464 -4.55 29.94 11.42
N VAL A 465 -5.00 31.06 11.98
CA VAL A 465 -5.32 32.31 11.28
C VAL A 465 -4.48 33.41 11.91
N ASN A 466 -3.59 34.03 11.14
CA ASN A 466 -2.62 35.02 11.61
C ASN A 466 -1.78 34.54 12.79
N GLY A 467 -1.38 33.27 12.76
CA GLY A 467 -0.60 32.63 13.83
C GLY A 467 -1.43 32.21 15.06
N LYS A 468 -2.70 32.60 15.17
CA LYS A 468 -3.59 32.20 16.26
C LYS A 468 -4.32 30.91 15.91
N SER A 469 -4.36 29.95 16.84
CA SER A 469 -5.09 28.70 16.65
C SER A 469 -6.60 28.91 16.67
N VAL A 470 -7.32 28.24 15.75
CA VAL A 470 -8.77 28.24 15.61
C VAL A 470 -9.24 26.78 15.53
N THR A 471 -10.26 26.44 16.32
CA THR A 471 -10.90 25.12 16.29
C THR A 471 -11.90 25.02 15.15
N LEU A 472 -11.83 23.93 14.40
CA LEU A 472 -12.74 23.61 13.30
C LEU A 472 -13.91 22.77 13.81
N THR A 473 -15.09 22.91 13.20
CA THR A 473 -16.26 22.07 13.53
C THR A 473 -16.07 20.61 13.12
N ALA A 474 -15.18 20.35 12.17
CA ALA A 474 -14.74 19.02 11.74
C ALA A 474 -13.32 19.10 11.17
N ALA A 475 -12.61 17.98 11.13
CA ALA A 475 -11.28 17.94 10.53
C ALA A 475 -11.35 18.19 9.02
N ALA A 476 -10.38 18.91 8.49
CA ALA A 476 -10.21 19.00 7.03
C ALA A 476 -9.68 17.67 6.48
N PHE A 477 -10.12 17.31 5.28
CA PHE A 477 -9.79 16.04 4.64
C PHE A 477 -9.53 16.23 3.14
N THR A 478 -9.08 15.17 2.47
CA THR A 478 -8.93 15.14 1.02
C THR A 478 -10.04 14.29 0.40
N LEU A 479 -10.72 14.82 -0.62
CA LEU A 479 -11.71 14.11 -1.41
C LEU A 479 -11.34 14.22 -2.88
N ASN A 480 -11.06 13.11 -3.56
CA ASN A 480 -10.63 13.08 -4.97
C ASN A 480 -9.49 14.08 -5.26
N GLY A 481 -8.46 14.11 -4.40
CA GLY A 481 -7.32 15.03 -4.51
C GLY A 481 -7.60 16.49 -4.14
N ASN A 482 -8.82 16.84 -3.71
CA ASN A 482 -9.19 18.20 -3.31
C ASN A 482 -9.26 18.33 -1.78
N THR A 483 -8.64 19.38 -1.24
CA THR A 483 -8.75 19.70 0.18
C THR A 483 -10.15 20.22 0.51
N MET A 484 -10.89 19.46 1.31
CA MET A 484 -12.22 19.77 1.83
C MET A 484 -12.09 20.37 3.22
N VAL A 485 -12.68 21.55 3.41
CA VAL A 485 -12.62 22.30 4.67
C VAL A 485 -14.02 22.65 5.14
N PRO A 486 -14.26 22.71 6.47
CA PRO A 486 -15.54 23.16 6.99
C PRO A 486 -15.86 24.57 6.51
N LEU A 487 -17.02 24.71 5.88
CA LEU A 487 -17.48 25.96 5.27
C LEU A 487 -17.50 27.14 6.25
N ARG A 488 -17.96 26.91 7.48
CA ARG A 488 -18.05 27.96 8.51
C ARG A 488 -16.67 28.59 8.75
N PHE A 489 -15.63 27.77 8.83
CA PHE A 489 -14.25 28.23 8.98
C PHE A 489 -13.80 29.09 7.80
N VAL A 490 -14.12 28.69 6.56
CA VAL A 490 -13.74 29.45 5.35
C VAL A 490 -14.28 30.87 5.38
N ALA A 491 -15.55 31.00 5.74
CA ALA A 491 -16.21 32.28 5.76
C ALA A 491 -15.72 33.17 6.90
N GLU A 492 -15.64 32.63 8.12
CA GLU A 492 -15.16 33.37 9.29
C GLU A 492 -13.71 33.82 9.12
N ALA A 493 -12.84 32.97 8.58
CA ALA A 493 -11.44 33.30 8.40
C ALA A 493 -11.21 34.39 7.33
N LEU A 494 -12.15 34.59 6.40
CA LEU A 494 -12.07 35.59 5.33
C LEU A 494 -13.05 36.77 5.51
N GLY A 495 -13.74 36.85 6.66
CA GLY A 495 -14.70 37.92 6.97
C GLY A 495 -16.04 37.82 6.24
N ALA A 496 -16.32 36.70 5.57
CA ALA A 496 -17.59 36.43 4.90
C ALA A 496 -18.65 35.86 5.88
N LYS A 497 -19.93 36.01 5.55
CA LYS A 497 -21.05 35.37 6.26
C LYS A 497 -21.55 34.15 5.49
N VAL A 498 -22.04 33.14 6.22
CA VAL A 498 -22.60 31.92 5.65
C VAL A 498 -24.02 31.69 6.12
N GLY A 499 -24.89 31.32 5.19
CA GLY A 499 -26.22 30.77 5.43
C GLY A 499 -26.40 29.40 4.78
N TRP A 500 -27.42 28.67 5.25
CA TRP A 500 -27.86 27.41 4.68
C TRP A 500 -29.34 27.51 4.27
N ASN A 501 -29.65 27.16 3.02
CA ASN A 501 -31.01 27.04 2.53
C ASN A 501 -31.39 25.55 2.44
N ASN A 502 -32.31 25.14 3.32
CA ASN A 502 -32.68 23.73 3.46
C ASN A 502 -33.52 23.19 2.31
N SER A 503 -34.37 24.03 1.67
CA SER A 503 -35.23 23.57 0.57
C SER A 503 -34.47 23.35 -0.73
N THR A 504 -33.39 24.10 -0.95
CA THR A 504 -32.57 24.03 -2.17
C THR A 504 -31.21 23.34 -1.96
N GLN A 505 -30.95 22.88 -0.73
CA GLN A 505 -29.64 22.34 -0.31
C GLN A 505 -28.48 23.23 -0.76
N THR A 506 -28.64 24.54 -0.55
CA THR A 506 -27.72 25.56 -1.05
C THR A 506 -27.01 26.24 0.11
N VAL A 507 -25.69 26.23 0.04
CA VAL A 507 -24.81 27.09 0.82
C VAL A 507 -24.83 28.49 0.23
N ILE A 508 -25.07 29.49 1.08
CA ILE A 508 -25.06 30.92 0.69
C ILE A 508 -23.87 31.58 1.37
N ILE A 509 -22.96 32.13 0.58
CA ILE A 509 -21.80 32.89 1.04
C ILE A 509 -22.02 34.35 0.65
N THR A 510 -21.94 35.25 1.64
CA THR A 510 -21.94 36.69 1.42
C THR A 510 -20.54 37.22 1.73
N SER A 511 -19.86 37.76 0.74
CA SER A 511 -18.50 38.28 0.87
C SER A 511 -18.44 39.48 1.82
N ALA A 512 -17.26 39.73 2.41
CA ALA A 512 -17.04 40.88 3.29
C ALA A 512 -17.31 42.21 2.54
N GLU A 513 -16.95 42.24 1.26
CA GLU A 513 -17.11 43.38 0.37
C GLU A 513 -18.59 43.73 0.15
N ARG A 514 -19.45 42.72 -0.06
CA ARG A 514 -20.89 42.92 -0.16
C ARG A 514 -21.54 43.35 1.16
N LEU A 515 -21.09 42.78 2.28
CA LEU A 515 -21.56 43.16 3.62
C LEU A 515 -21.22 44.62 3.96
N ALA A 516 -20.06 45.11 3.50
CA ALA A 516 -19.66 46.51 3.66
C ALA A 516 -20.53 47.45 2.78
N GLY A 517 -20.97 47.00 1.61
CA GLY A 517 -21.86 47.77 0.72
C GLY A 517 -23.29 47.91 1.24
N GLU A 518 -23.86 46.85 1.83
CA GLU A 518 -25.24 46.87 2.38
C GLU A 518 -25.40 47.73 3.65
N GLY A 519 -24.30 48.09 4.32
CA GLY A 519 -24.30 48.95 5.50
C GLY A 519 -24.33 50.46 5.24
N THR A 520 -24.37 50.91 3.97
CA THR A 520 -24.30 52.34 3.61
C THR A 520 -25.62 52.98 3.17
N THR A 521 -26.73 52.25 3.18
CA THR A 521 -28.07 52.82 2.94
C THR A 521 -28.89 52.82 4.22
N ASN A 522 -28.75 53.88 5.02
CA ASN A 522 -29.85 54.58 5.73
C ASN A 522 -29.27 55.60 6.72
N THR A 523 -29.27 56.87 6.31
CA THR A 523 -29.77 58.04 7.08
C THR A 523 -29.30 59.32 6.38
N VAL A 524 -30.14 59.90 5.54
CA VAL A 524 -30.41 61.35 5.51
C VAL A 524 -31.85 61.50 4.98
N ASP A 525 -32.73 61.96 5.87
CA ASP A 525 -34.01 62.60 5.56
C ASP A 525 -33.82 63.88 4.72
#